data_AF-A0A8T4XUN4-F1
#
_entry.id   AF-A0A8T4XUN4-F1
#
_cell.length_a   1.000
_cell.length_b   1.000
_cell.length_c   1.000
_cell.angle_alpha   90.00
_cell.angle_beta   90.00
_cell.angle_gamma   90.00
#
_symmetry.space_group_name_H-M   'P 1'
#
loop_
_entity.id
_entity.type
_entity.pdbx_description
1 polymer ?
#
loop_
_entity_poly.entity_id
_entity_poly.type
_entity_poly.pdbx_seq_one_letter_code
_entity_poly.pdbx_strand_id
1 'polypeptide(L)' 'MEYHKTKDVVYVKELLGHKSLDMTALYIHLERALYNSPSDEFFCAVARKDEEIKRLIEAGFEYVCENKGAKFFRKRK' A
#
# COMPACT_ATOMS: atom_id res chain seq x y z
N MET A 1 1.33 -12.63 -5.65
CA MET A 1 1.86 -13.40 -6.81
C MET A 1 3.38 -13.50 -6.72
N GLU A 2 4.00 -14.50 -7.34
CA GLU A 2 5.44 -14.77 -7.20
C GLU A 2 6.31 -13.63 -7.73
N TYR A 3 5.90 -13.03 -8.85
CA TYR A 3 6.53 -11.82 -9.40
C TYR A 3 6.56 -10.64 -8.41
N HIS A 4 5.58 -10.53 -7.51
CA HIS A 4 5.56 -9.48 -6.48
C HIS A 4 6.74 -9.61 -5.51
N LYS A 5 7.13 -10.85 -5.19
CA LYS A 5 8.18 -11.18 -4.22
C LYS A 5 9.56 -11.13 -4.85
N THR A 6 9.71 -11.69 -6.05
CA THR A 6 11.02 -11.87 -6.68
C THR A 6 11.38 -10.75 -7.65
N LYS A 7 10.37 -10.08 -8.23
CA LYS A 7 10.51 -9.12 -9.35
C LYS A 7 11.29 -9.68 -10.55
N ASP A 8 11.46 -11.00 -10.62
CA ASP A 8 12.20 -11.69 -11.67
C ASP A 8 11.23 -12.30 -12.69
N VAL A 9 11.26 -11.76 -13.91
CA VAL A 9 10.38 -12.16 -15.01
C VAL A 9 10.76 -13.54 -15.58
N VAL A 10 12.06 -13.88 -15.61
CA VAL A 10 12.55 -15.14 -16.18
C VAL A 10 12.20 -16.29 -15.25
N TYR A 11 12.44 -16.12 -13.95
CA TYR A 11 12.05 -17.08 -12.93
C TYR A 11 10.54 -17.34 -12.95
N VAL A 12 9.71 -16.30 -13.05
CA VAL A 12 8.26 -16.45 -13.09
C VAL A 12 7.79 -17.11 -14.38
N LYS A 13 8.45 -16.83 -15.52
CA LYS A 13 8.18 -17.53 -16.79
C LYS A 13 8.44 -19.03 -16.66
N GLU A 14 9.58 -19.43 -16.07
CA GLU A 14 9.94 -20.84 -15.86
C GLU A 14 8.98 -21.51 -14.88
N LEU A 15 8.67 -20.85 -13.76
CA LEU A 15 7.75 -21.35 -12.74
C LEU A 15 6.34 -21.61 -13.29
N LEU A 16 5.83 -20.70 -14.14
CA LEU A 16 4.50 -20.82 -14.74
C LEU A 16 4.50 -21.70 -16.01
N GLY A 17 5.67 -22.17 -16.47
CA GLY A 17 5.77 -22.96 -17.71
C GLY A 17 5.40 -22.17 -18.97
N HIS A 18 5.52 -20.85 -18.94
CA HIS A 18 5.15 -20.01 -20.09
C HIS A 18 6.16 -20.16 -21.23
N LYS A 19 5.65 -20.47 -22.43
CA LYS A 19 6.49 -20.62 -23.63
C LYS A 19 7.09 -19.29 -24.10
N SER A 20 6.34 -18.19 -24.02
CA SER A 20 6.76 -16.84 -24.41
C SER A 20 6.73 -15.85 -23.24
N LEU A 21 7.54 -14.79 -23.34
CA LEU A 21 7.55 -13.70 -22.36
C LEU A 21 6.27 -12.84 -22.44
N ASP A 22 5.57 -12.83 -23.57
CA ASP A 22 4.32 -12.08 -23.73
C ASP A 22 3.22 -12.58 -22.79
N MET A 23 3.16 -13.90 -22.58
CA MET A 23 2.23 -14.52 -21.62
C MET A 23 2.59 -14.15 -20.18
N THR A 24 3.89 -14.06 -19.89
CA THR A 24 4.38 -13.57 -18.58
C THR A 24 4.11 -12.08 -18.40
N ALA A 25 4.15 -11.27 -19.47
CA ALA A 25 3.80 -9.85 -19.41
C ALA A 25 2.32 -9.64 -19.04
N LEU A 26 1.41 -10.48 -19.58
CA LEU A 26 0.00 -10.48 -19.18
C LEU A 26 -0.16 -10.84 -17.69
N TYR A 27 0.56 -11.86 -17.22
CA TYR A 27 0.58 -12.22 -15.79
C TYR A 27 1.08 -11.07 -14.91
N ILE A 28 2.14 -10.37 -15.32
CA ILE A 28 2.67 -9.19 -14.62
C ILE A 28 1.65 -8.04 -14.63
N HIS A 29 0.92 -7.85 -15.72
CA HIS A 29 -0.12 -6.83 -15.80
C HIS A 29 -1.28 -7.13 -14.85
N LEU A 30 -1.70 -8.40 -14.75
CA LEU A 30 -2.70 -8.86 -13.78
C LEU A 30 -2.19 -8.74 -12.35
N GLU A 31 -0.92 -9.09 -12.09
CA GLU A 31 -0.26 -8.87 -10.80
C GLU A 31 -0.34 -7.41 -10.41
N ARG A 32 0.08 -6.50 -11.30
CA ARG A 32 -0.02 -5.07 -11.06
C ARG A 32 -1.47 -4.67 -10.84
N ALA A 33 -2.42 -5.05 -11.67
CA ALA A 33 -3.82 -4.68 -11.44
C ALA A 33 -4.37 -5.17 -10.08
N LEU A 34 -3.95 -6.35 -9.61
CA LEU A 34 -4.43 -6.96 -8.36
C LEU A 34 -3.67 -6.49 -7.11
N TYR A 35 -2.40 -6.12 -7.25
CA TYR A 35 -1.52 -5.72 -6.15
C TYR A 35 -1.04 -4.27 -6.22
N ASN A 36 -1.50 -3.49 -7.21
CA ASN A 36 -1.43 -2.03 -7.26
C ASN A 36 -2.51 -1.42 -6.34
N SER A 37 -2.72 -2.08 -5.20
CA SER A 37 -3.16 -1.38 -4.01
C SER A 37 -2.14 -0.27 -3.77
N PRO A 38 -2.56 1.00 -3.68
CA PRO A 38 -1.65 2.07 -3.28
C PRO A 38 -0.98 1.58 -2.00
N SER A 39 0.35 1.66 -1.94
CA SER A 39 1.12 1.16 -0.82
C SER A 39 0.38 1.50 0.47
N ASP A 40 0.16 0.54 1.36
CA ASP A 40 -0.38 0.77 2.72
C ASP A 40 0.61 1.60 3.58
N GLU A 41 1.40 2.47 2.96
CA GLU A 41 2.20 3.48 3.58
C GLU A 41 1.28 4.64 3.93
N PHE A 42 1.00 4.76 5.22
CA PHE A 42 0.30 5.88 5.79
C PHE A 42 1.27 6.76 6.55
N PHE A 43 1.10 8.08 6.46
CA PHE A 43 1.63 8.98 7.46
C PHE A 43 0.75 8.86 8.70
N CYS A 44 1.34 8.46 9.83
CA CYS A 44 0.66 8.36 11.12
C CYS A 44 1.00 9.58 11.97
N ALA A 45 -0.01 10.17 12.58
CA ALA A 45 0.14 11.29 13.51
C ALA A 45 -0.68 11.04 14.78
N VAL A 46 -0.21 11.56 15.90
CA VAL A 46 -0.87 11.43 17.21
C VAL A 46 -1.05 12.81 17.80
N ALA A 47 -2.25 13.11 18.30
CA ALA A 47 -2.56 14.36 18.96
C ALA A 47 -3.32 14.13 20.26
N ARG A 48 -3.10 15.02 21.23
CA ARG A 48 -3.81 15.02 22.52
C ARG A 48 -4.60 16.29 22.76
N LYS A 49 -4.21 17.40 22.13
CA LYS A 49 -4.86 18.70 22.27
C LYS A 49 -5.81 18.97 21.11
N ASP A 50 -6.90 19.67 21.38
CA ASP A 50 -7.89 20.01 20.35
C ASP A 50 -7.31 20.88 19.22
N GLU A 51 -6.34 21.75 19.52
CA GLU A 51 -5.64 22.56 18.52
C GLU A 51 -4.81 21.70 17.55
N GLU A 52 -4.14 20.66 18.05
CA GLU A 52 -3.36 19.72 17.24
C GLU A 52 -4.28 18.86 16.37
N ILE A 53 -5.40 18.42 16.94
CA ILE A 53 -6.42 17.65 16.22
C ILE A 53 -7.00 18.47 15.07
N LYS A 54 -7.35 19.74 15.29
CA LYS A 54 -7.81 20.63 14.22
C LYS A 54 -6.79 20.75 13.10
N ARG A 55 -5.51 20.98 13.43
CA ARG A 55 -4.44 21.06 12.42
C ARG A 55 -4.28 19.78 11.61
N LEU A 56 -4.39 18.61 12.24
CA LEU A 56 -4.30 17.32 11.55
C LEU A 56 -5.50 17.09 10.61
N ILE A 57 -6.71 17.47 11.05
CA ILE A 57 -7.92 17.39 10.22
C ILE A 57 -7.82 18.35 9.01
N GLU A 58 -7.40 19.60 9.24
CA GLU A 58 -7.17 20.58 8.16
C GLU A 58 -6.08 20.14 7.18
N ALA A 59 -5.05 19.43 7.67
CA ALA A 59 -4.01 18.82 6.83
C ALA A 59 -4.48 17.57 6.07
N GLY A 60 -5.73 17.14 6.26
CA GLY A 60 -6.35 16.00 5.56
C GLY A 60 -5.98 14.64 6.15
N PHE A 61 -5.68 14.56 7.44
CA PHE A 61 -5.58 13.29 8.14
C PHE A 61 -6.96 12.79 8.59
N GLU A 62 -7.16 11.47 8.49
CA GLU A 62 -8.35 10.78 8.96
C GLU A 62 -8.15 10.25 10.38
N TYR A 63 -9.18 10.38 11.22
CA TYR A 63 -9.18 9.79 12.56
C TYR A 63 -9.32 8.25 12.49
N VAL A 64 -8.51 7.55 13.29
CA VAL A 64 -8.49 6.08 13.35
C VAL A 64 -9.02 5.57 14.67
N CYS A 65 -8.40 5.94 15.78
CA CYS A 65 -8.77 5.47 17.11
C CYS A 65 -8.22 6.36 18.22
N GLU A 66 -8.70 6.15 19.44
CA GLU A 66 -8.20 6.79 20.65
C GLU A 66 -7.72 5.74 21.63
N ASN A 67 -6.55 5.97 22.23
CA ASN A 67 -5.99 5.10 23.25
C ASN A 67 -5.35 5.95 24.36
N LYS A 68 -5.80 5.75 25.61
CA LYS A 68 -5.29 6.47 26.80
C LYS A 68 -5.29 8.01 26.64
N GLY A 69 -6.34 8.57 26.03
CA GLY A 69 -6.46 10.02 25.80
C GLY A 69 -5.60 10.57 24.67
N ALA A 70 -4.96 9.71 23.87
CA ALA A 70 -4.25 10.10 22.65
C ALA A 70 -5.05 9.64 21.42
N LYS A 71 -5.33 10.56 20.50
CA LYS A 71 -6.05 10.29 19.24
C LYS A 71 -5.05 10.04 18.13
N PHE A 72 -5.27 8.97 17.38
CA PHE A 72 -4.42 8.51 16.28
C PHE A 72 -5.07 8.86 14.95
N PHE A 73 -4.25 9.35 14.04
CA PHE A 73 -4.66 9.80 12.72
C PHE A 73 -3.77 9.17 11.65
N ARG A 74 -4.33 8.95 10.46
CA ARG A 74 -3.61 8.47 9.29
C ARG A 74 -3.92 9.31 8.06
N LYS A 75 -2.94 9.47 7.18
CA LYS A 75 -3.12 10.04 5.84
C LYS A 75 -2.42 9.15 4.83
N ARG A 76 -3.07 8.86 3.71
CA ARG A 76 -2.43 8.11 2.61
C ARG A 76 -1.21 8.90 2.13
N LYS A 77 -0.11 8.19 1.92
CA LYS A 77 1.11 8.77 1.35
C LYS A 77 0.93 9.11 -0.13
#